data_AF-A0A098LLS0-F1
#
_entry.id   AF-A0A098LLS0-F1
#
_cell.length_a   1.000
_cell.length_b   1.000
_cell.length_c   1.000
_cell.angle_alpha   90.00
_cell.angle_beta   90.00
_cell.angle_gamma   90.00
#
_symmetry.space_group_name_H-M   'P 1'
#
loop_
_entity.id
_entity.type
_entity.pdbx_description
1 polymer ?
#
loop_
_entity_poly.entity_id
_entity_poly.type
_entity_poly.pdbx_seq_one_letter_code
_entity_poly.pdbx_strand_id
1 'polypeptide(L)'
;MKGLKSIICDTILGETGIKLTAKDLGIKFEADGVIVKLWDFEVLKMAIHGHKDTDTAEFAEDLLDALFEEYYDFREKVIELKLEDLNQRWRPLIIETITPILKKNKVSQGVLDVLDYEFVDMGYVKTPYSNPDEEEWGFPIFALRITDFEDLEYLHTIDAYSDLQKFDFEGLVKDFLKKIR
;
A
#
# COMPACT_ATOMS: atom_id res chain seq x y z
N MET A 1 24.63 -16.41 2.06
CA MET A 1 24.14 -15.26 2.86
C MET A 1 22.85 -14.75 2.22
N LYS A 2 21.86 -14.39 3.03
CA LYS A 2 20.71 -13.60 2.55
C LYS A 2 21.21 -12.18 2.29
N GLY A 3 20.80 -11.55 1.20
CA GLY A 3 21.16 -10.14 0.94
C GLY A 3 20.39 -9.17 1.83
N LEU A 4 20.94 -7.97 2.05
CA LEU A 4 20.38 -6.92 2.92
C LEU A 4 18.86 -6.71 2.80
N LYS A 5 18.33 -6.60 1.57
CA LYS A 5 16.88 -6.45 1.34
C LYS A 5 16.06 -7.62 1.90
N SER A 6 16.55 -8.84 1.79
CA SER A 6 15.84 -10.02 2.32
C SER A 6 15.83 -10.01 3.84
N ILE A 7 16.92 -9.57 4.47
CA ILE A 7 16.99 -9.44 5.93
C ILE A 7 15.94 -8.42 6.39
N ILE A 8 15.91 -7.24 5.77
CA ILE A 8 14.95 -6.19 6.13
C ILE A 8 13.50 -6.64 5.92
N CYS A 9 13.17 -7.25 4.77
CA CYS A 9 11.83 -7.78 4.53
C CYS A 9 11.42 -8.85 5.56
N ASP A 10 12.32 -9.75 5.93
CA ASP A 10 12.05 -10.81 6.90
C ASP A 10 11.85 -10.23 8.31
N THR A 11 12.65 -9.24 8.73
CA THR A 11 12.47 -8.56 10.02
C THR A 11 11.17 -7.76 10.06
N ILE A 12 10.84 -7.01 9.01
CA ILE A 12 9.56 -6.29 8.93
C ILE A 12 8.39 -7.26 9.03
N LEU A 13 8.45 -8.43 8.38
CA LEU A 13 7.43 -9.47 8.53
C LEU A 13 7.34 -9.97 9.98
N GLY A 14 8.47 -10.17 10.66
CA GLY A 14 8.51 -10.60 12.05
C GLY A 14 7.89 -9.60 13.01
N GLU A 15 8.23 -8.32 12.86
CA GLU A 15 7.79 -7.23 13.76
C GLU A 15 6.39 -6.73 13.46
N THR A 16 6.00 -6.68 12.18
CA THR A 16 4.73 -6.08 11.76
C THR A 16 3.71 -7.10 11.28
N GLY A 17 4.10 -8.33 10.95
CA GLY A 17 3.24 -9.28 10.25
C GLY A 17 2.94 -8.95 8.79
N ILE A 18 3.47 -7.83 8.26
CA ILE A 18 3.25 -7.41 6.87
C ILE A 18 4.33 -8.01 5.99
N LYS A 19 3.90 -8.80 5.00
CA LYS A 19 4.82 -9.41 4.04
C LYS A 19 5.17 -8.42 2.94
N LEU A 20 6.40 -7.93 2.95
CA LEU A 20 6.98 -7.14 1.86
C LEU A 20 7.74 -8.03 0.87
N THR A 21 7.77 -7.62 -0.39
CA THR A 21 8.63 -8.20 -1.42
C THR A 21 9.84 -7.29 -1.68
N ALA A 22 10.87 -7.82 -2.34
CA ALA A 22 12.06 -7.03 -2.71
C ALA A 22 11.77 -5.86 -3.66
N LYS A 23 10.58 -5.84 -4.31
CA LYS A 23 10.13 -4.72 -5.16
C LYS A 23 9.52 -3.58 -4.35
N ASP A 24 8.96 -3.89 -3.18
CA ASP A 24 8.36 -2.89 -2.29
C ASP A 24 9.44 -2.06 -1.58
N LEU A 25 10.61 -2.66 -1.37
CA LEU A 25 11.75 -2.05 -0.67
C LEU A 25 12.80 -1.48 -1.64
N GLY A 26 13.04 -0.17 -1.54
CA GLY A 26 14.15 0.54 -2.14
C GLY A 26 15.26 0.80 -1.11
N ILE A 27 16.52 0.54 -1.48
CA ILE A 27 17.68 0.96 -0.68
C ILE A 27 18.61 1.68 -1.64
N LYS A 28 18.92 2.94 -1.34
CA LYS A 28 19.79 3.78 -2.14
C LYS A 28 20.96 4.24 -1.28
N PHE A 29 22.17 3.89 -1.70
CA PHE A 29 23.40 4.39 -1.11
C PHE A 29 23.80 5.69 -1.78
N GLU A 30 24.05 6.71 -0.97
CA GLU A 30 24.56 8.03 -1.36
C GLU A 30 25.95 8.25 -0.75
N ALA A 31 26.64 9.31 -1.16
CA ALA A 31 28.03 9.55 -0.75
C ALA A 31 28.19 9.71 0.79
N ASP A 32 27.14 10.14 1.48
CA ASP A 32 27.10 10.47 2.89
C ASP A 32 26.07 9.64 3.69
N GLY A 33 25.34 8.72 3.06
CA GLY A 33 24.26 8.02 3.74
C GLY A 33 23.57 6.91 2.95
N VAL A 34 22.55 6.34 3.57
CA VAL A 34 21.62 5.40 2.96
C VAL A 34 20.19 5.94 3.12
N ILE A 35 19.41 5.80 2.06
CA ILE A 35 17.99 6.10 2.04
C ILE A 35 17.24 4.78 1.85
N VAL A 36 16.33 4.48 2.78
CA VAL A 36 15.40 3.36 2.69
C VAL A 36 14.05 3.88 2.25
N LYS A 37 13.43 3.17 1.31
CA LYS A 37 12.12 3.53 0.76
C LYS A 37 11.17 2.36 0.76
N LEU A 38 9.89 2.63 0.99
CA LEU A 38 8.78 1.71 0.73
C LEU A 38 7.88 2.32 -0.35
N TRP A 39 7.66 1.61 -1.46
CA TRP A 39 6.89 2.10 -2.62
C TRP A 39 7.29 3.52 -3.10
N ASP A 40 8.59 3.82 -3.05
CA ASP A 40 9.23 5.12 -3.37
C ASP A 40 9.08 6.25 -2.34
N PHE A 41 8.32 6.03 -1.26
CA PHE A 41 8.27 6.90 -0.09
C PHE A 41 9.50 6.68 0.78
N GLU A 42 10.17 7.76 1.16
CA GLU A 42 11.30 7.72 2.07
C GLU A 42 10.83 7.37 3.49
N VAL A 43 11.39 6.31 4.05
CA VAL A 43 11.07 5.85 5.42
C VAL A 43 12.22 6.02 6.38
N LEU A 44 13.44 6.08 5.87
CA LEU A 44 14.63 6.33 6.68
C LEU A 44 15.68 7.00 5.80
N LYS A 45 16.36 7.99 6.36
CA LYS A 45 17.61 8.52 5.84
C LYS A 45 18.61 8.58 6.98
N MET A 46 19.63 7.73 6.91
CA MET A 46 20.67 7.65 7.92
C MET A 46 22.05 7.88 7.30
N ALA A 47 22.95 8.51 8.04
CA ALA A 47 24.31 8.73 7.59
C ALA A 47 25.17 7.49 7.89
N ILE A 48 26.01 7.08 6.92
CA ILE A 48 26.87 5.90 7.07
C ILE A 48 28.21 6.36 7.67
N HIS A 49 28.30 6.38 9.01
CA HIS A 49 29.55 6.69 9.70
C HIS A 49 30.18 5.41 10.23
N GLY A 50 31.44 5.15 9.88
CA GLY A 50 32.23 4.07 10.49
C GLY A 50 32.09 2.67 9.87
N HIS A 51 31.10 2.43 9.01
CA HIS A 51 30.99 1.16 8.28
C HIS A 51 31.99 1.09 7.12
N LYS A 52 32.82 0.03 7.13
CA LYS A 52 33.72 -0.29 6.00
C LYS A 52 33.03 -1.12 4.92
N ASP A 53 31.95 -1.81 5.27
CA ASP A 53 31.18 -2.69 4.41
C ASP A 53 29.70 -2.59 4.81
N THR A 54 28.82 -2.41 3.81
CA THR A 54 27.37 -2.27 3.96
C THR A 54 26.62 -3.58 3.69
N ASP A 55 27.32 -4.68 3.41
CA ASP A 55 26.76 -6.04 3.27
C ASP A 55 27.00 -6.90 4.53
N THR A 56 27.21 -6.26 5.68
CA THR A 56 27.41 -6.92 6.98
C THR A 56 26.10 -7.08 7.74
N ALA A 57 26.06 -8.07 8.64
CA ALA A 57 24.93 -8.24 9.57
C ALA A 57 24.80 -7.04 10.52
N GLU A 58 25.92 -6.50 11.01
CA GLU A 58 25.97 -5.32 11.87
C GLU A 58 25.31 -4.10 11.21
N PHE A 59 25.62 -3.82 9.94
CA PHE A 59 24.97 -2.72 9.22
C PHE A 59 23.47 -2.95 9.01
N ALA A 60 23.05 -4.20 8.80
CA ALA A 60 21.64 -4.53 8.67
C ALA A 60 20.89 -4.32 10.00
N GLU A 61 21.50 -4.67 11.13
CA GLU A 61 20.97 -4.44 12.48
C GLU A 61 20.84 -2.93 12.75
N ASP A 62 21.90 -2.14 12.55
CA ASP A 62 21.86 -0.68 12.77
C ASP A 62 20.79 0.02 11.92
N LEU A 63 20.62 -0.41 10.67
CA LEU A 63 19.59 0.13 9.78
C LEU A 63 18.18 -0.24 10.25
N LEU A 64 17.99 -1.46 10.74
CA LEU A 64 16.69 -1.91 11.27
C LEU A 64 16.35 -1.19 12.56
N ASP A 65 17.30 -1.05 13.49
CA ASP A 65 17.11 -0.31 14.73
C ASP A 65 16.71 1.14 14.43
N ALA A 66 17.44 1.82 13.54
CA ALA A 66 17.09 3.18 13.11
C ALA A 66 15.71 3.25 12.44
N LEU A 67 15.33 2.24 11.65
CA LEU A 67 14.04 2.18 10.97
C LEU A 67 12.88 2.02 11.98
N PHE A 68 13.04 1.19 13.01
CA PHE A 68 12.00 0.97 14.02
C PHE A 68 11.97 2.05 15.10
N GLU A 69 13.09 2.72 15.41
CA GLU A 69 13.15 3.85 16.34
C GLU A 69 12.52 5.13 15.78
N GLU A 70 12.58 5.33 14.46
CA GLU A 70 12.03 6.53 13.80
C GLU A 70 10.51 6.64 13.98
N TYR A 71 9.80 5.51 14.17
CA TYR A 71 8.34 5.47 14.24
C TYR A 71 7.86 4.84 15.54
N TYR A 72 6.92 5.52 16.22
CA TYR A 72 6.26 4.96 17.40
C TYR A 72 5.54 3.64 17.11
N ASP A 73 4.91 3.54 15.94
CA ASP A 73 4.32 2.32 15.41
C ASP A 73 4.72 2.15 13.94
N PHE A 74 5.75 1.35 13.69
CA PHE A 74 6.23 1.09 12.33
C PHE A 74 5.20 0.33 11.48
N ARG A 75 4.35 -0.51 12.08
CA ARG A 75 3.32 -1.24 11.36
C ARG A 75 2.27 -0.27 10.82
N GLU A 76 1.78 0.65 11.64
CA GLU A 76 0.87 1.72 11.20
C GLU A 76 1.50 2.54 10.07
N LYS A 77 2.80 2.86 10.18
CA LYS A 77 3.51 3.58 9.11
C LYS A 77 3.53 2.83 7.79
N VAL A 78 3.80 1.52 7.81
CA VAL A 78 3.79 0.68 6.60
C VAL A 78 2.40 0.66 5.95
N ILE A 79 1.33 0.62 6.75
CA ILE A 79 -0.07 0.65 6.28
C ILE A 79 -0.37 2.01 5.62
N GLU A 80 -0.03 3.11 6.29
CA GLU A 80 -0.20 4.48 5.78
C GLU A 80 0.47 4.65 4.40
N LEU A 81 1.74 4.26 4.29
CA LEU A 81 2.50 4.38 3.05
C LEU A 81 1.94 3.51 1.93
N LYS A 82 1.38 2.34 2.28
CA LYS A 82 0.71 1.51 1.28
C LYS A 82 -0.56 2.19 0.76
N LEU A 83 -1.35 2.80 1.65
CA LEU A 83 -2.54 3.55 1.26
C LEU A 83 -2.18 4.78 0.41
N GLU A 84 -1.05 5.43 0.73
CA GLU A 84 -0.53 6.55 -0.04
C GLU A 84 -0.06 6.12 -1.45
N ASP A 85 0.65 4.99 -1.58
CA ASP A 85 0.99 4.38 -2.87
C ASP A 85 -0.26 4.12 -3.72
N LEU A 86 -1.31 3.54 -3.11
CA LEU A 86 -2.58 3.30 -3.79
C LEU A 86 -3.22 4.61 -4.30
N ASN A 87 -3.28 5.64 -3.47
CA ASN A 87 -3.91 6.92 -3.82
C ASN A 87 -3.09 7.78 -4.79
N GLN A 88 -1.76 7.75 -4.72
CA GLN A 88 -0.91 8.55 -5.59
C GLN A 88 -0.67 7.89 -6.94
N ARG A 89 -0.43 6.57 -6.95
CA ARG A 89 -0.04 5.84 -8.17
C ARG A 89 -1.23 5.19 -8.87
N TRP A 90 -2.10 4.53 -8.13
CA TRP A 90 -3.12 3.66 -8.72
C TRP A 90 -4.45 4.37 -8.97
N ARG A 91 -4.86 5.29 -8.07
CA ARG A 91 -6.12 6.02 -8.25
C ARG A 91 -6.17 6.79 -9.59
N PRO A 92 -5.15 7.59 -9.99
CA PRO A 92 -5.20 8.29 -11.27
C PRO A 92 -5.34 7.34 -12.46
N LEU A 93 -4.61 6.22 -12.44
CA LEU A 93 -4.68 5.19 -13.48
C LEU A 93 -6.07 4.54 -13.55
N ILE A 94 -6.68 4.25 -12.39
CA ILE A 94 -8.04 3.72 -12.32
C ILE A 94 -9.02 4.69 -12.95
N ILE A 95 -9.00 5.96 -12.53
CA ILE A 95 -9.89 6.99 -13.06
C ILE A 95 -9.74 7.11 -14.59
N GLU A 96 -8.49 7.19 -15.08
CA GLU A 96 -8.20 7.27 -16.51
C GLU A 96 -8.73 6.06 -17.28
N THR A 97 -8.65 4.86 -16.69
CA THR A 97 -9.06 3.60 -17.32
C THR A 97 -10.57 3.41 -17.32
N ILE A 98 -11.24 3.66 -16.18
CA ILE A 98 -12.67 3.35 -16.02
C ILE A 98 -13.57 4.44 -16.62
N THR A 99 -13.13 5.70 -16.64
CA THR A 99 -13.95 6.81 -17.14
C THR A 99 -14.40 6.58 -18.60
N PRO A 100 -13.51 6.19 -19.55
CA PRO A 100 -13.93 5.82 -20.90
C PRO A 100 -14.93 4.65 -20.95
N ILE A 101 -14.77 3.64 -20.08
CA ILE A 101 -15.65 2.47 -20.02
C ILE A 101 -17.04 2.87 -19.54
N LEU A 102 -17.12 3.73 -18.52
CA LEU A 102 -18.38 4.29 -18.02
C LEU A 102 -19.08 5.16 -19.08
N LYS A 103 -18.33 5.99 -19.81
CA LYS A 103 -18.86 6.78 -20.95
C LYS A 103 -19.43 5.89 -22.05
N LYS A 104 -18.72 4.82 -22.44
CA LYS A 104 -19.21 3.82 -23.41
C LYS A 104 -20.50 3.14 -22.93
N ASN A 105 -20.63 2.99 -21.62
CA ASN A 105 -21.82 2.49 -20.94
C ASN A 105 -22.89 3.58 -20.69
N LYS A 106 -22.83 4.74 -21.37
CA LYS A 106 -23.85 5.80 -21.30
C LYS A 106 -24.08 6.37 -19.90
N VAL A 107 -23.09 6.31 -19.00
CA VAL A 107 -23.14 7.11 -17.77
C VAL A 107 -23.03 8.59 -18.17
N SER A 108 -23.91 9.44 -17.65
CA SER A 108 -23.97 10.85 -18.03
C SER A 108 -22.73 11.59 -17.54
N GLN A 109 -22.31 12.63 -18.28
CA GLN A 109 -21.14 13.43 -17.90
C GLN A 109 -21.34 14.08 -16.51
N GLY A 110 -22.56 14.55 -16.21
CA GLY A 110 -22.87 15.14 -14.90
C GLY A 110 -22.67 14.19 -13.72
N VAL A 111 -22.97 12.89 -13.88
CA VAL A 111 -22.64 11.88 -12.86
C VAL A 111 -21.13 11.73 -12.75
N LEU A 112 -20.43 11.57 -13.87
CA LEU A 112 -18.97 11.39 -13.87
C LEU A 112 -18.22 12.57 -13.26
N ASP A 113 -18.73 13.78 -13.41
CA ASP A 113 -18.13 15.03 -12.91
C ASP A 113 -18.18 15.14 -11.37
N VAL A 114 -19.10 14.42 -10.71
CA VAL A 114 -19.28 14.46 -9.25
C VAL A 114 -18.74 13.22 -8.54
N LEU A 115 -18.22 12.23 -9.28
CA LEU A 115 -17.63 11.04 -8.68
C LEU A 115 -16.28 11.37 -8.04
N ASP A 116 -16.16 11.05 -6.76
CA ASP A 116 -14.90 11.03 -6.04
C ASP A 116 -14.37 9.59 -5.91
N TYR A 117 -13.06 9.45 -5.92
CA TYR A 117 -12.36 8.17 -5.89
C TYR A 117 -11.26 8.22 -4.84
N GLU A 118 -11.25 7.25 -3.94
CA GLU A 118 -10.25 7.19 -2.87
C GLU A 118 -10.01 5.75 -2.48
N PHE A 119 -8.74 5.38 -2.25
CA PHE A 119 -8.47 4.16 -1.50
C PHE A 119 -8.56 4.45 -0.02
N VAL A 120 -9.33 3.65 0.70
CA VAL A 120 -9.57 3.76 2.14
C VAL A 120 -9.14 2.49 2.86
N ASP A 121 -8.73 2.64 4.11
CA ASP A 121 -8.55 1.54 5.04
C ASP A 121 -9.91 1.16 5.65
N MET A 122 -10.34 -0.08 5.40
CA MET A 122 -11.58 -0.65 5.95
C MET A 122 -11.34 -1.42 7.26
N GLY A 123 -10.10 -1.43 7.75
CA GLY A 123 -9.65 -2.17 8.92
C GLY A 123 -9.64 -3.67 8.71
N TYR A 124 -9.59 -4.40 9.82
CA TYR A 124 -9.63 -5.85 9.86
C TYR A 124 -11.07 -6.31 10.10
N VAL A 125 -11.72 -6.88 9.08
CA VAL A 125 -13.04 -7.47 9.27
C VAL A 125 -12.87 -8.79 10.01
N LYS A 126 -13.11 -8.77 11.33
CA LYS A 126 -13.24 -10.00 12.13
C LYS A 126 -14.49 -10.74 11.64
N THR A 127 -14.30 -11.90 11.02
CA THR A 127 -15.40 -12.79 10.67
C THR A 127 -15.91 -13.48 11.94
N PRO A 128 -17.13 -14.04 11.97
CA PRO A 128 -17.63 -14.83 13.10
C PRO A 128 -16.77 -16.07 13.45
N TYR A 129 -15.84 -16.43 12.57
CA TYR A 129 -14.88 -17.52 12.73
C TYR A 129 -13.46 -17.04 13.00
N SER A 130 -13.22 -15.72 12.99
CA SER A 130 -11.94 -15.12 13.32
C SER A 130 -11.71 -15.28 14.81
N ASN A 131 -10.53 -15.79 15.19
CA ASN A 131 -10.18 -15.94 16.58
C ASN A 131 -10.11 -14.53 17.19
N PRO A 132 -10.86 -14.19 18.25
CA PRO A 132 -10.83 -12.85 18.84
C PRO A 132 -9.42 -12.44 19.32
N ASP A 133 -8.58 -13.44 19.62
CA ASP A 133 -7.19 -13.32 20.06
C ASP A 133 -6.15 -13.45 18.92
N GLU A 134 -6.56 -13.63 17.66
CA GLU A 134 -5.62 -13.47 16.55
C GLU A 134 -5.31 -11.98 16.40
N GLU A 135 -4.04 -11.64 16.64
CA GLU A 135 -3.50 -10.33 16.30
C GLU A 135 -3.79 -10.05 14.82
N GLU A 136 -4.23 -8.82 14.56
CA GLU A 136 -4.40 -8.31 13.20
C GLU A 136 -3.03 -8.46 12.51
N TRP A 137 -2.90 -9.45 11.63
CA TRP A 137 -1.63 -9.79 10.99
C TRP A 137 -1.71 -9.48 9.50
N GLY A 138 -0.65 -8.87 8.94
CA GLY A 138 -0.65 -8.40 7.55
C GLY A 138 -1.37 -7.07 7.33
N PHE A 139 -1.56 -6.67 6.06
CA PHE A 139 -2.33 -5.47 5.72
C PHE A 139 -3.81 -5.57 6.12
N PRO A 140 -4.45 -4.43 6.44
CA PRO A 140 -5.90 -4.39 6.58
C PRO A 140 -6.56 -4.55 5.21
N ILE A 141 -7.88 -4.62 5.21
CA ILE A 141 -8.63 -4.61 3.97
C ILE A 141 -8.63 -3.18 3.44
N PHE A 142 -8.00 -2.96 2.29
CA PHE A 142 -8.16 -1.71 1.56
C PHE A 142 -9.35 -1.82 0.59
N ALA A 143 -10.00 -0.71 0.32
CA ALA A 143 -11.04 -0.64 -0.70
C ALA A 143 -10.89 0.63 -1.55
N LEU A 144 -11.16 0.52 -2.84
CA LEU A 144 -11.48 1.69 -3.66
C LEU A 144 -12.92 2.10 -3.33
N ARG A 145 -13.07 3.26 -2.70
CA ARG A 145 -14.32 3.96 -2.50
C ARG A 145 -14.61 4.86 -3.69
N ILE A 146 -15.80 4.71 -4.27
CA ILE A 146 -16.36 5.58 -5.29
C ILE A 146 -17.63 6.17 -4.72
N THR A 147 -17.68 7.48 -4.58
CA THR A 147 -18.80 8.19 -3.99
C THR A 147 -19.28 9.33 -4.88
N ASP A 148 -20.52 9.78 -4.68
CA ASP A 148 -20.93 11.13 -5.07
C ASP A 148 -21.20 11.99 -3.81
N PHE A 149 -21.47 13.28 -4.01
CA PHE A 149 -21.77 14.20 -2.91
C PHE A 149 -23.17 14.01 -2.29
N GLU A 150 -24.02 13.13 -2.84
CA GLU A 150 -25.42 13.00 -2.46
C GLU A 150 -25.66 11.72 -1.66
N ASP A 151 -25.62 10.55 -2.31
CA ASP A 151 -26.10 9.28 -1.74
C ASP A 151 -25.37 8.03 -2.26
N LEU A 152 -24.50 8.17 -3.26
CA LEU A 152 -23.76 7.04 -3.82
C LEU A 152 -22.55 6.72 -2.96
N GLU A 153 -22.51 5.50 -2.44
CA GLU A 153 -21.30 4.89 -1.92
C GLU A 153 -21.15 3.49 -2.51
N TYR A 154 -20.03 3.28 -3.19
CA TYR A 154 -19.60 2.00 -3.72
C TYR A 154 -18.20 1.69 -3.21
N LEU A 155 -18.01 0.47 -2.73
CA LEU A 155 -16.74 -0.03 -2.22
C LEU A 155 -16.34 -1.26 -3.01
N HIS A 156 -15.11 -1.25 -3.53
CA HIS A 156 -14.50 -2.40 -4.15
C HIS A 156 -13.23 -2.78 -3.38
N THR A 157 -13.27 -3.93 -2.70
CA THR A 157 -12.14 -4.42 -1.90
C THR A 157 -10.93 -4.73 -2.78
N ILE A 158 -9.75 -4.45 -2.26
CA ILE A 158 -8.48 -4.60 -2.95
C ILE A 158 -7.60 -5.53 -2.13
N ASP A 159 -7.02 -6.52 -2.79
CA ASP A 159 -5.94 -7.29 -2.19
C ASP A 159 -4.65 -6.46 -2.24
N ALA A 160 -4.18 -6.03 -1.06
CA ALA A 160 -2.98 -5.22 -0.89
C ALA A 160 -1.69 -5.91 -1.40
N TYR A 161 -1.70 -7.24 -1.51
CA TYR A 161 -0.59 -8.05 -1.99
C TYR A 161 -0.68 -8.37 -3.48
N SER A 162 -1.80 -8.04 -4.12
CA SER A 162 -2.01 -8.34 -5.53
C SER A 162 -1.22 -7.39 -6.44
N ASP A 163 -0.85 -7.91 -7.61
CA ASP A 163 -0.29 -7.09 -8.68
C ASP A 163 -1.41 -6.30 -9.34
N LEU A 164 -1.55 -5.03 -8.94
CA LEU A 164 -2.57 -4.12 -9.47
C LEU A 164 -2.43 -3.83 -10.97
N GLN A 165 -1.33 -4.21 -11.62
CA GLN A 165 -1.26 -4.18 -13.10
C GLN A 165 -2.29 -5.13 -13.75
N LYS A 166 -2.76 -6.13 -12.99
CA LYS A 166 -3.77 -7.11 -13.43
C LYS A 166 -5.15 -6.82 -12.85
N PHE A 167 -5.38 -5.58 -12.39
CA PHE A 167 -6.64 -5.18 -11.79
C PHE A 167 -7.82 -5.37 -12.77
N ASP A 168 -8.92 -5.94 -12.29
CA ASP A 168 -10.11 -6.22 -13.10
C ASP A 168 -11.00 -4.97 -13.24
N PHE A 169 -10.57 -4.04 -14.10
CA PHE A 169 -11.31 -2.81 -14.38
C PHE A 169 -12.72 -3.06 -14.95
N GLU A 170 -12.89 -4.10 -15.78
CA GLU A 170 -14.18 -4.44 -16.38
C GLU A 170 -15.15 -4.99 -15.33
N GLY A 171 -14.67 -5.86 -14.43
CA GLY A 171 -15.42 -6.35 -13.27
C GLY A 171 -15.85 -5.21 -12.35
N LEU A 172 -14.91 -4.32 -12.00
CA LEU A 172 -15.20 -3.13 -11.19
C LEU A 172 -16.29 -2.26 -11.83
N VAL A 173 -16.17 -1.95 -13.12
CA VAL A 173 -17.16 -1.11 -13.81
C VAL A 173 -18.51 -1.81 -13.88
N LYS A 174 -18.54 -3.11 -14.17
CA LYS A 174 -19.78 -3.89 -14.22
C LYS A 174 -20.51 -3.87 -12.87
N ASP A 175 -19.78 -4.01 -11.77
CA ASP A 175 -20.36 -4.01 -10.43
C ASP A 175 -20.80 -2.62 -10.01
N PHE A 176 -20.01 -1.59 -10.31
CA PHE A 176 -20.38 -0.20 -10.10
C PHE A 176 -21.65 0.19 -10.87
N LEU A 177 -21.77 -0.22 -12.14
CA LEU A 177 -22.95 0.05 -12.97
C LEU A 177 -24.25 -0.56 -12.42
N LYS A 178 -24.18 -1.64 -11.63
CA LYS A 178 -25.36 -2.21 -10.94
C LYS A 178 -25.84 -1.33 -9.79
N LYS A 179 -24.98 -0.48 -9.25
CA LYS A 179 -25.29 0.41 -8.12
C LYS A 179 -25.97 1.70 -8.60
N ILE A 180 -25.63 2.18 -9.79
CA ILE A 180 -26.11 3.47 -10.34
C ILE A 180 -27.20 3.33 -11.43
N ARG A 181 -27.71 2.12 -11.69
CA ARG A 181 -28.79 1.84 -12.65
C ARG A 181 -29.88 1.02 -12.00
#